data_AF-A0A151Z063-F1
#
_entry.id   AF-A0A151Z063-F1
#
_cell.length_a   1.000
_cell.length_b   1.000
_cell.length_c   1.000
_cell.angle_alpha   90.00
_cell.angle_beta   90.00
_cell.angle_gamma   90.00
#
_symmetry.space_group_name_H-M   'P 1'
#
loop_
_entity.id
_entity.type
_entity.pdbx_description
1 polymer ?
#
loop_
_entity_poly.entity_id
_entity_poly.type
_entity_poly.pdbx_seq_one_letter_code
_entity_poly.pdbx_strand_id
1 'polypeptide(L)'
;MLKKTLLIVCTLLLASGCSVFADYQLSHQLVESIEQLVVQHNDTEHTRNKMETYYKNMEKSMNQFQRSIQETGKADPNELKALLSDMDQVIAELRNYQTEEEKALKQLDQLMKKAEEMSGDKGQMAKDTLNLFKQLVQRESRLAEVNIGILTANKNYYTAIAKKNTPPKDQFESLNQERKKLEKETETLIQKFNQSWGRFSEEVTGQPLNKSNSNPSL
;
A
#
# COMPACT_ATOMS: atom_id res chain seq x y z
N MET A 1 -66.58 3.10 5.92
CA MET A 1 -65.38 2.49 6.54
C MET A 1 -64.24 2.32 5.52
N LEU A 2 -63.80 3.38 4.86
CA LEU A 2 -62.79 3.29 3.78
C LEU A 2 -61.67 4.36 3.88
N LYS A 3 -61.51 4.98 5.06
CA LYS A 3 -60.48 6.01 5.32
C LYS A 3 -59.34 5.52 6.22
N LYS A 4 -59.46 4.35 6.88
CA LYS A 4 -58.44 3.83 7.81
C LYS A 4 -57.44 2.87 7.15
N THR A 5 -57.79 2.26 6.01
CA THR A 5 -56.90 1.33 5.29
C THR A 5 -55.86 2.05 4.41
N LEU A 6 -56.13 3.30 4.00
CA LEU A 6 -55.21 4.08 3.16
C LEU A 6 -54.01 4.63 3.94
N LEU A 7 -54.15 4.82 5.26
CA LEU A 7 -53.08 5.41 6.09
C LEU A 7 -51.95 4.43 6.43
N ILE A 8 -52.21 3.12 6.41
CA ILE A 8 -51.24 2.08 6.76
C ILE A 8 -50.35 1.70 5.57
N VAL A 9 -50.82 1.90 4.34
CA VAL A 9 -50.04 1.63 3.12
C VAL A 9 -49.01 2.73 2.86
N CYS A 10 -49.30 3.98 3.23
CA CYS A 10 -48.35 5.09 3.08
C CYS A 10 -47.18 5.06 4.09
N THR A 11 -47.40 4.57 5.31
CA THR A 11 -46.31 4.45 6.32
C THR A 11 -45.36 3.30 6.04
N LEU A 12 -45.82 2.21 5.41
CA LEU A 12 -44.96 1.10 4.98
C LEU A 12 -44.05 1.49 3.81
N LEU A 13 -44.53 2.31 2.86
CA LEU A 13 -43.72 2.80 1.73
C LEU A 13 -42.69 3.87 2.15
N LEU A 14 -42.98 4.67 3.17
CA LEU A 14 -42.05 5.68 3.68
C LEU A 14 -40.91 5.07 4.52
N ALA A 15 -41.15 3.98 5.25
CA ALA A 15 -40.11 3.32 6.04
C ALA A 15 -39.13 2.49 5.19
N SER A 16 -39.62 1.85 4.12
CA SER A 16 -38.77 1.07 3.20
C SER A 16 -38.04 1.92 2.15
N GLY A 17 -38.55 3.12 1.85
CA GLY A 17 -37.91 4.04 0.91
C GLY A 17 -36.71 4.78 1.52
N CYS A 18 -36.82 5.23 2.78
CA CYS A 18 -35.75 6.00 3.42
C CYS A 18 -34.45 5.19 3.59
N SER A 19 -34.53 3.87 3.86
CA SER A 19 -33.33 3.03 3.96
C SER A 19 -32.63 2.85 2.62
N VAL A 20 -33.39 2.68 1.53
CA VAL A 20 -32.83 2.52 0.17
C VAL A 20 -32.18 3.81 -0.33
N PHE A 21 -32.79 4.97 -0.06
CA PHE A 21 -32.18 6.27 -0.40
C PHE A 21 -30.95 6.59 0.45
N ALA A 22 -30.97 6.25 1.75
CA ALA A 22 -29.81 6.42 2.63
C ALA A 22 -28.64 5.51 2.22
N ASP A 23 -28.91 4.23 1.93
CA ASP A 23 -27.90 3.28 1.46
C ASP A 23 -27.32 3.69 0.10
N TYR A 24 -28.15 4.26 -0.80
CA TYR A 24 -27.70 4.79 -2.09
C TYR A 24 -26.75 5.99 -1.94
N GLN A 25 -27.08 6.94 -1.06
CA GLN A 25 -26.23 8.10 -0.82
C GLN A 25 -24.92 7.69 -0.12
N LEU A 26 -25.01 6.80 0.86
CA LEU A 26 -23.86 6.28 1.60
C LEU A 26 -22.93 5.48 0.69
N SER A 27 -23.47 4.67 -0.23
CA SER A 27 -22.66 3.91 -1.18
C SER A 27 -21.88 4.80 -2.14
N HIS A 28 -22.48 5.88 -2.63
CA HIS A 28 -21.79 6.86 -3.49
C HIS A 28 -20.66 7.57 -2.75
N GLN A 29 -20.91 8.02 -1.52
CA GLN A 29 -19.90 8.65 -0.68
C GLN A 29 -18.74 7.70 -0.38
N LEU A 30 -19.02 6.40 -0.19
CA LEU A 30 -18.00 5.38 0.00
C LEU A 30 -17.16 5.15 -1.26
N VAL A 31 -17.77 5.10 -2.44
CA VAL A 31 -17.03 5.02 -3.70
C VAL A 31 -16.10 6.23 -3.83
N GLU A 32 -16.60 7.45 -3.68
CA GLU A 32 -15.76 8.66 -3.77
C GLU A 32 -14.61 8.64 -2.75
N SER A 33 -14.88 8.22 -1.51
CA SER A 33 -13.87 8.18 -0.44
C SER A 33 -12.82 7.08 -0.68
N ILE A 34 -13.22 5.92 -1.18
CA ILE A 34 -12.30 4.83 -1.54
C ILE A 34 -11.44 5.27 -2.73
N GLU A 35 -12.04 5.89 -3.74
CA GLU A 35 -11.32 6.39 -4.90
C GLU A 35 -10.27 7.43 -4.50
N GLN A 36 -10.66 8.42 -3.68
CA GLN A 36 -9.72 9.42 -3.17
C GLN A 36 -8.58 8.79 -2.39
N LEU A 37 -8.85 7.76 -1.59
CA LEU A 37 -7.82 7.07 -0.83
C LEU A 37 -6.88 6.25 -1.72
N VAL A 38 -7.42 5.55 -2.72
CA VAL A 38 -6.62 4.82 -3.72
C VAL A 38 -5.74 5.79 -4.49
N VAL A 39 -6.31 6.92 -4.95
CA VAL A 39 -5.55 7.96 -5.63
C VAL A 39 -4.48 8.51 -4.70
N GLN A 40 -4.79 8.87 -3.45
CA GLN A 40 -3.80 9.38 -2.50
C GLN A 40 -2.65 8.38 -2.25
N HIS A 41 -2.99 7.09 -2.11
CA HIS A 41 -2.01 6.02 -1.94
C HIS A 41 -1.12 5.88 -3.20
N ASN A 42 -1.71 5.94 -4.39
CA ASN A 42 -1.01 5.91 -5.67
C ASN A 42 -0.17 7.16 -5.96
N ASP A 43 -0.69 8.35 -5.62
CA ASP A 43 -0.11 9.69 -5.85
C ASP A 43 0.97 10.05 -4.82
N THR A 44 1.52 9.07 -4.12
CA THR A 44 2.86 9.17 -3.54
C THR A 44 3.95 9.20 -4.64
N GLU A 45 3.67 9.83 -5.79
CA GLU A 45 4.53 10.01 -6.96
C GLU A 45 5.86 10.67 -6.58
N HIS A 46 5.81 11.62 -5.65
CA HIS A 46 7.01 12.24 -5.09
C HIS A 46 7.90 11.22 -4.35
N THR A 47 7.30 10.30 -3.60
CA THR A 47 8.01 9.22 -2.90
C THR A 47 8.54 8.18 -3.89
N ARG A 48 7.75 7.79 -4.91
CA ARG A 48 8.14 6.83 -5.95
C ARG A 48 9.35 7.32 -6.77
N ASN A 49 9.28 8.55 -7.28
CA ASN A 49 10.36 9.14 -8.09
C ASN A 49 11.65 9.36 -7.27
N LYS A 50 11.50 9.75 -5.99
CA LYS A 50 12.64 9.84 -5.06
C LYS A 50 13.26 8.49 -4.79
N MET A 51 12.45 7.47 -4.46
CA MET A 51 12.94 6.12 -4.21
C MET A 51 13.70 5.58 -5.42
N GLU A 52 13.15 5.70 -6.64
CA GLU A 52 13.84 5.24 -7.85
C GLU A 52 15.21 5.91 -8.01
N THR A 53 15.27 7.22 -7.78
CA THR A 53 16.52 7.99 -7.82
C THR A 53 17.50 7.52 -6.75
N TYR A 54 17.06 7.33 -5.51
CA TYR A 54 17.90 6.88 -4.41
C TYR A 54 18.40 5.44 -4.61
N TYR A 55 17.56 4.54 -5.14
CA TYR A 55 18.00 3.18 -5.49
C TYR A 55 19.06 3.20 -6.59
N LYS A 56 18.89 4.01 -7.64
CA LYS A 56 19.89 4.16 -8.71
C LYS A 56 21.22 4.71 -8.18
N ASN A 57 21.17 5.70 -7.30
CA ASN A 57 22.38 6.26 -6.67
C ASN A 57 23.07 5.21 -5.79
N MET A 58 22.30 4.51 -4.95
CA MET A 58 22.81 3.43 -4.10
C MET A 58 23.45 2.31 -4.92
N GLU A 59 22.82 1.88 -6.02
CA GLU A 59 23.36 0.87 -6.93
C GLU A 59 24.68 1.34 -7.56
N LYS A 60 24.74 2.60 -8.00
CA LYS A 60 25.97 3.20 -8.53
C LYS A 60 27.08 3.21 -7.49
N SER A 61 26.80 3.68 -6.28
CA SER A 61 27.77 3.72 -5.18
C SER A 61 28.21 2.32 -4.75
N MET A 62 27.31 1.34 -4.77
CA MET A 62 27.62 -0.07 -4.49
C MET A 62 28.59 -0.62 -5.53
N ASN A 63 28.32 -0.38 -6.81
CA ASN A 63 29.17 -0.82 -7.92
C ASN A 63 30.54 -0.14 -7.92
N GLN A 64 30.64 1.10 -7.44
CA GLN A 64 31.92 1.80 -7.27
C GLN A 64 32.71 1.18 -6.12
N PHE A 65 32.09 1.04 -4.95
CA PHE A 65 32.71 0.43 -3.77
C PHE A 65 33.21 -1.00 -4.01
N GLN A 66 32.43 -1.82 -4.73
CA GLN A 66 32.86 -3.18 -5.08
C GLN A 66 34.04 -3.17 -6.05
N ARG A 67 34.07 -2.23 -7.01
CA ARG A 67 35.19 -2.09 -7.94
C ARG A 67 36.47 -1.66 -7.25
N SER A 68 36.44 -0.71 -6.31
CA SER A 68 37.67 -0.32 -5.60
C SER A 68 38.28 -1.47 -4.81
N ILE A 69 37.45 -2.32 -4.19
CA ILE A 69 37.92 -3.55 -3.53
C ILE A 69 38.56 -4.50 -4.54
N GLN A 70 37.93 -4.72 -5.69
CA GLN A 70 38.43 -5.64 -6.71
C GLN A 70 39.75 -5.16 -7.36
N GLU A 71 39.85 -3.87 -7.66
CA GLU A 71 41.00 -3.29 -8.36
C GLU A 71 42.21 -3.05 -7.44
N THR A 72 41.96 -2.60 -6.21
CA THR A 72 43.03 -2.17 -5.29
C THR A 72 43.29 -3.14 -4.15
N GLY A 73 42.42 -4.15 -3.97
CA GLY A 73 42.44 -5.04 -2.81
C GLY A 73 42.10 -4.35 -1.49
N LYS A 74 41.64 -3.08 -1.53
CA LYS A 74 41.33 -2.26 -0.36
C LYS A 74 39.98 -1.56 -0.57
N ALA A 75 39.23 -1.45 0.52
CA ALA A 75 37.99 -0.68 0.53
C ALA A 75 38.32 0.82 0.57
N ASP A 76 37.86 1.59 -0.42
CA ASP A 76 37.96 3.06 -0.37
C ASP A 76 36.99 3.62 0.69
N PRO A 77 37.48 4.33 1.72
CA PRO A 77 36.63 4.89 2.78
C PRO A 77 35.62 5.92 2.29
N ASN A 78 35.93 6.68 1.24
CA ASN A 78 35.03 7.69 0.68
C ASN A 78 33.89 7.02 -0.08
N GLU A 79 34.19 5.98 -0.87
CA GLU A 79 33.17 5.21 -1.57
C GLU A 79 32.27 4.44 -0.60
N LEU A 80 32.83 3.87 0.47
CA LEU A 80 32.04 3.28 1.55
C LEU A 80 31.10 4.31 2.16
N LYS A 81 31.61 5.50 2.49
CA LYS A 81 30.80 6.57 3.08
C LYS A 81 29.66 6.98 2.15
N ALA A 82 29.91 7.09 0.84
CA ALA A 82 28.87 7.38 -0.15
C ALA A 82 27.81 6.27 -0.19
N LEU A 83 28.22 5.00 -0.28
CA LEU A 83 27.31 3.86 -0.26
C LEU A 83 26.43 3.81 1.00
N LEU A 84 27.03 3.97 2.19
CA LEU A 84 26.29 3.97 3.44
C LEU A 84 25.31 5.14 3.53
N SER A 85 25.70 6.32 3.02
CA SER A 85 24.82 7.50 2.94
C SER A 85 23.63 7.26 2.01
N ASP A 86 23.85 6.67 0.84
CA ASP A 86 22.77 6.37 -0.11
C ASP A 86 21.80 5.32 0.47
N MET A 87 22.33 4.30 1.16
CA MET A 87 21.49 3.34 1.89
C MET A 87 20.65 4.01 2.99
N ASP A 88 21.21 4.99 3.71
CA ASP A 88 20.46 5.75 4.73
C ASP A 88 19.35 6.61 4.12
N GLN A 89 19.56 7.17 2.93
CA GLN A 89 18.52 7.90 2.20
C GLN A 89 17.36 6.98 1.81
N VAL A 90 17.66 5.80 1.28
CA VAL A 90 16.62 4.80 0.95
C VAL A 90 15.87 4.36 2.20
N ILE A 91 16.57 4.06 3.31
CA ILE A 91 15.94 3.67 4.58
C ILE A 91 15.02 4.79 5.10
N ALA A 92 15.45 6.06 5.02
CA ALA A 92 14.64 7.19 5.47
C ALA A 92 13.34 7.30 4.66
N GLU A 93 13.40 7.15 3.34
CA GLU A 93 12.19 7.20 2.51
C GLU A 93 11.28 5.98 2.73
N LEU A 94 11.83 4.79 2.95
CA LEU A 94 11.01 3.62 3.32
C LEU A 94 10.26 3.83 4.64
N ARG A 95 10.86 4.54 5.62
CA ARG A 95 10.17 4.90 6.87
C ARG A 95 9.10 5.96 6.67
N ASN A 96 9.35 6.94 5.81
CA ASN A 96 8.34 7.93 5.42
C ASN A 96 7.15 7.22 4.77
N TYR A 97 7.41 6.30 3.84
CA TYR A 97 6.39 5.48 3.21
C TYR A 97 5.56 4.70 4.23
N GLN A 98 6.18 4.02 5.20
CA GLN A 98 5.45 3.34 6.28
C GLN A 98 4.56 4.29 7.10
N THR A 99 4.99 5.53 7.31
CA THR A 99 4.19 6.55 8.01
C THR A 99 2.95 6.94 7.21
N GLU A 100 3.05 7.04 5.88
CA GLU A 100 1.89 7.29 5.02
C GLU A 100 0.94 6.08 5.00
N GLU A 101 1.47 4.85 4.97
CA GLU A 101 0.64 3.64 5.06
C GLU A 101 -0.11 3.55 6.40
N GLU A 102 0.49 3.96 7.51
CA GLU A 102 -0.20 4.05 8.80
C GLU A 102 -1.37 5.06 8.79
N LYS A 103 -1.24 6.16 8.04
CA LYS A 103 -2.34 7.12 7.85
C LYS A 103 -3.45 6.51 6.99
N ALA A 104 -3.08 5.83 5.90
CA ALA A 104 -4.03 5.12 5.03
C ALA A 104 -4.81 4.05 5.83
N LEU A 105 -4.15 3.28 6.69
CA LEU A 105 -4.82 2.31 7.57
C LEU A 105 -5.86 2.95 8.49
N LYS A 106 -5.56 4.12 9.07
CA LYS A 106 -6.53 4.86 9.91
C LYS A 106 -7.72 5.34 9.09
N GLN A 107 -7.50 5.81 7.86
CA GLN A 107 -8.57 6.19 6.94
C GLN A 107 -9.42 4.98 6.55
N LEU A 108 -8.80 3.83 6.25
CA LEU A 108 -9.50 2.57 5.96
C LEU A 108 -10.38 2.10 7.13
N ASP A 109 -9.91 2.22 8.36
CA ASP A 109 -10.71 1.87 9.54
C ASP A 109 -11.95 2.78 9.69
N GLN A 110 -11.85 4.06 9.29
CA GLN A 110 -13.00 4.97 9.27
C GLN A 110 -13.99 4.61 8.15
N LEU A 111 -13.49 4.26 6.96
CA LEU A 111 -14.33 3.83 5.85
C LEU A 111 -15.00 2.48 6.13
N MET A 112 -14.34 1.57 6.85
CA MET A 112 -14.92 0.30 7.26
C MET A 112 -16.15 0.50 8.14
N LYS A 113 -16.09 1.43 9.10
CA LYS A 113 -17.25 1.78 9.94
C LYS A 113 -18.43 2.31 9.11
N LYS A 114 -18.16 3.16 8.12
CA LYS A 114 -19.20 3.62 7.19
C LYS A 114 -19.80 2.48 6.37
N ALA A 115 -18.98 1.51 5.97
CA ALA A 115 -19.45 0.32 5.25
C ALA A 115 -20.27 -0.63 6.13
N GLU A 116 -20.05 -0.66 7.44
CA GLU A 116 -20.85 -1.41 8.42
C GLU A 116 -22.26 -0.83 8.60
N GLU A 117 -22.45 0.46 8.35
CA GLU A 117 -23.76 1.13 8.39
C GLU A 117 -24.63 0.78 7.18
N MET A 118 -24.03 0.27 6.10
CA MET A 118 -24.76 -0.16 4.90
C MET A 118 -25.35 -1.56 5.05
N SER A 119 -26.58 -1.73 4.58
CA SER A 119 -27.24 -3.03 4.53
C SER A 119 -27.12 -3.71 3.15
N GLY A 120 -27.31 -5.02 3.11
CA GLY A 120 -27.39 -5.80 1.87
C GLY A 120 -26.07 -5.98 1.11
N ASP A 121 -26.19 -6.37 -0.16
CA ASP A 121 -25.06 -6.81 -0.99
C ASP A 121 -24.03 -5.71 -1.21
N LYS A 122 -24.47 -4.45 -1.38
CA LYS A 122 -23.57 -3.29 -1.58
C LYS A 122 -22.69 -3.05 -0.35
N GLY A 123 -23.25 -3.17 0.86
CA GLY A 123 -22.47 -3.08 2.09
C GLY A 123 -21.44 -4.20 2.20
N GLN A 124 -21.79 -5.43 1.80
CA GLN A 124 -20.83 -6.53 1.79
C GLN A 124 -19.70 -6.32 0.76
N MET A 125 -20.03 -5.87 -0.46
CA MET A 125 -19.03 -5.54 -1.48
C MET A 125 -18.08 -4.42 -1.04
N ALA A 126 -18.59 -3.39 -0.35
CA ALA A 126 -17.78 -2.31 0.20
C ALA A 126 -16.80 -2.84 1.26
N LYS A 127 -17.28 -3.64 2.22
CA LYS A 127 -16.43 -4.25 3.27
C LYS A 127 -15.36 -5.17 2.69
N ASP A 128 -15.71 -6.02 1.72
CA ASP A 128 -14.76 -6.91 1.08
C ASP A 128 -13.66 -6.12 0.34
N THR A 129 -14.06 -5.06 -0.37
CA THR A 129 -13.12 -4.17 -1.08
C THR A 129 -12.18 -3.44 -0.12
N LEU A 130 -12.72 -2.85 0.95
CA LEU A 130 -11.93 -2.17 1.97
C LEU A 130 -10.99 -3.13 2.71
N ASN A 131 -11.43 -4.36 2.97
CA ASN A 131 -10.61 -5.36 3.63
C ASN A 131 -9.46 -5.84 2.73
N LEU A 132 -9.69 -5.96 1.43
CA LEU A 132 -8.62 -6.23 0.46
C LEU A 132 -7.63 -5.08 0.38
N PHE A 133 -8.11 -3.83 0.36
CA PHE A 133 -7.22 -2.67 0.34
C PHE A 133 -6.39 -2.57 1.63
N LYS A 134 -7.00 -2.83 2.78
CA LYS A 134 -6.30 -2.90 4.07
C LYS A 134 -5.21 -3.96 4.08
N GLN A 135 -5.49 -5.16 3.55
CA GLN A 135 -4.48 -6.20 3.43
C GLN A 135 -3.34 -5.80 2.49
N LEU A 136 -3.64 -5.12 1.37
CA LEU A 136 -2.64 -4.61 0.44
C LEU A 136 -1.69 -3.62 1.15
N VAL A 137 -2.24 -2.57 1.76
CA VAL A 137 -1.48 -1.56 2.52
C VAL A 137 -0.61 -2.20 3.63
N GLN A 138 -1.17 -3.17 4.37
CA GLN A 138 -0.41 -3.90 5.39
C GLN A 138 0.76 -4.70 4.80
N ARG A 139 0.59 -5.29 3.62
CA ARG A 139 1.64 -6.06 2.94
C ARG A 139 2.73 -5.17 2.40
N GLU A 140 2.39 -4.02 1.83
CA GLU A 140 3.38 -3.06 1.33
C GLU A 140 4.18 -2.43 2.47
N SER A 141 3.53 -2.09 3.59
CA SER A 141 4.22 -1.64 4.81
C SER A 141 5.20 -2.70 5.35
N ARG A 142 4.82 -3.98 5.32
CA ARG A 142 5.71 -5.10 5.69
C ARG A 142 6.86 -5.28 4.69
N LEU A 143 6.61 -5.09 3.39
CA LEU A 143 7.65 -5.12 2.36
C LEU A 143 8.70 -4.03 2.58
N ALA A 144 8.27 -2.81 2.94
CA ALA A 144 9.17 -1.72 3.31
C ALA A 144 10.03 -2.07 4.53
N GLU A 145 9.44 -2.70 5.56
CA GLU A 145 10.17 -3.17 6.75
C GLU A 145 11.26 -4.19 6.40
N VAL A 146 10.92 -5.19 5.57
CA VAL A 146 11.89 -6.21 5.12
C VAL A 146 13.00 -5.57 4.30
N ASN A 147 12.69 -4.61 3.42
CA ASN A 147 13.70 -3.88 2.66
C ASN A 147 14.65 -3.06 3.55
N ILE A 148 14.13 -2.41 4.60
CA ILE A 148 14.97 -1.76 5.63
C ILE A 148 15.90 -2.79 6.30
N GLY A 149 15.38 -3.98 6.62
CA GLY A 149 16.17 -5.08 7.18
C GLY A 149 17.32 -5.52 6.25
N ILE A 150 17.04 -5.70 4.95
CA ILE A 150 18.03 -6.04 3.92
C ILE A 150 19.10 -4.96 3.80
N LEU A 151 18.70 -3.69 3.73
CA LEU A 151 19.63 -2.56 3.65
C LEU A 151 20.52 -2.47 4.90
N THR A 152 19.95 -2.73 6.08
CA THR A 152 20.70 -2.77 7.35
C THR A 152 21.71 -3.91 7.37
N ALA A 153 21.33 -5.11 6.89
CA ALA A 153 22.25 -6.23 6.75
C ALA A 153 23.41 -5.90 5.79
N ASN A 154 23.10 -5.30 4.63
CA ASN A 154 24.11 -4.85 3.67
C ASN A 154 25.06 -3.79 4.25
N LYS A 155 24.54 -2.81 5.00
CA LYS A 155 25.38 -1.81 5.70
C LYS A 155 26.38 -2.47 6.64
N ASN A 156 25.92 -3.45 7.42
CA ASN A 156 26.79 -4.19 8.35
C ASN A 156 27.84 -5.02 7.60
N TYR A 157 27.44 -5.69 6.51
CA TYR A 157 28.33 -6.45 5.64
C TYR A 157 29.46 -5.56 5.08
N TYR A 158 29.12 -4.47 4.39
CA TYR A 158 30.13 -3.60 3.76
C TYR A 158 31.02 -2.89 4.79
N THR A 159 30.48 -2.55 5.95
CA THR A 159 31.28 -2.00 7.07
C THR A 159 32.29 -3.02 7.59
N ALA A 160 31.92 -4.30 7.70
CA ALA A 160 32.82 -5.36 8.15
C ALA A 160 33.94 -5.60 7.14
N ILE A 161 33.61 -5.68 5.84
CA ILE A 161 34.58 -5.82 4.75
C ILE A 161 35.61 -4.68 4.79
N ALA A 162 35.15 -3.43 4.91
CA ALA A 162 36.04 -2.28 4.96
C ALA A 162 36.99 -2.28 6.18
N LYS A 163 36.53 -2.82 7.31
CA LYS A 163 37.33 -3.00 8.52
C LYS A 163 38.19 -4.27 8.51
N LYS A 164 38.17 -5.05 7.43
CA LYS A 164 38.81 -6.37 7.32
C LYS A 164 38.36 -7.36 8.40
N ASN A 165 37.13 -7.17 8.88
CA ASN A 165 36.50 -8.07 9.82
C ASN A 165 35.73 -9.16 9.05
N THR A 166 35.45 -10.28 9.72
CA THR A 166 34.52 -11.27 9.19
C THR A 166 33.12 -10.63 9.14
N PRO A 167 32.44 -10.65 7.99
CA PRO A 167 31.06 -10.18 7.91
C PRO A 167 30.17 -10.95 8.89
N PRO A 168 29.21 -10.29 9.55
CA PRO A 168 28.31 -10.99 10.45
C PRO A 168 27.52 -12.05 9.69
N LYS A 169 27.17 -13.16 10.37
CA LYS A 169 26.06 -13.99 9.90
C LYS A 169 24.81 -13.14 9.99
N ASP A 170 24.31 -12.71 8.84
CA ASP A 170 23.12 -11.89 8.76
C ASP A 170 21.90 -12.74 8.35
N GLN A 171 20.74 -12.09 8.36
CA GLN A 171 19.48 -12.69 7.93
C GLN A 171 19.21 -12.41 6.46
N PHE A 172 20.20 -11.99 5.66
CA PHE A 172 19.98 -11.46 4.31
C PHE A 172 19.18 -12.45 3.44
N GLU A 173 19.59 -13.72 3.42
CA GLU A 173 18.91 -14.73 2.59
C GLU A 173 17.47 -14.97 3.07
N SER A 174 17.25 -15.05 4.39
CA SER A 174 15.91 -15.19 4.96
C SER A 174 15.02 -14.00 4.63
N LEU A 175 15.55 -12.78 4.76
CA LEU A 175 14.84 -11.55 4.45
C LEU A 175 14.53 -11.44 2.94
N ASN A 176 15.46 -11.85 2.08
CA ASN A 176 15.25 -11.83 0.63
C ASN A 176 14.21 -12.88 0.19
N GLN A 177 14.13 -14.03 0.85
CA GLN A 177 13.07 -15.01 0.64
C GLN A 177 11.71 -14.47 1.11
N GLU A 178 11.67 -13.82 2.27
CA GLU A 178 10.46 -13.16 2.76
C GLU A 178 10.00 -12.06 1.79
N ARG A 179 10.93 -11.22 1.31
CA ARG A 179 10.66 -10.17 0.32
C ARG A 179 9.99 -10.73 -0.93
N LYS A 180 10.58 -11.76 -1.56
CA LYS A 180 10.03 -12.39 -2.77
C LYS A 180 8.63 -12.97 -2.54
N LYS A 181 8.40 -13.54 -1.36
CA LYS A 181 7.08 -14.05 -0.97
C LYS A 181 6.06 -12.91 -0.87
N LEU A 182 6.43 -11.83 -0.18
CA LEU A 182 5.58 -10.65 -0.02
C LEU A 182 5.27 -9.99 -1.36
N GLU A 183 6.25 -9.81 -2.25
CA GLU A 183 6.06 -9.27 -3.61
C GLU A 183 4.96 -10.04 -4.37
N LYS A 184 5.04 -11.37 -4.37
CA LYS A 184 4.02 -12.23 -5.01
C LYS A 184 2.64 -12.13 -4.35
N GLU A 185 2.59 -12.04 -3.03
CA GLU A 185 1.35 -11.87 -2.28
C GLU A 185 0.71 -10.50 -2.56
N THR A 186 1.51 -9.44 -2.64
CA THR A 186 1.11 -8.08 -3.01
C THR A 186 0.50 -8.04 -4.41
N GLU A 187 1.17 -8.61 -5.42
CA GLU A 187 0.62 -8.72 -6.79
C GLU A 187 -0.76 -9.38 -6.81
N THR A 188 -0.90 -10.47 -6.05
CA THR A 188 -2.17 -11.20 -5.93
C THR A 188 -3.25 -10.33 -5.27
N LEU A 189 -2.89 -9.55 -4.25
CA LEU A 189 -3.81 -8.66 -3.55
C LEU A 189 -4.23 -7.47 -4.43
N ILE A 190 -3.33 -6.88 -5.21
CA ILE A 190 -3.64 -5.82 -6.17
C ILE A 190 -4.71 -6.31 -7.16
N GLN A 191 -4.55 -7.52 -7.72
CA GLN A 191 -5.52 -8.09 -8.65
C GLN A 191 -6.88 -8.30 -8.00
N LYS A 192 -6.92 -8.88 -6.79
CA LYS A 192 -8.16 -9.12 -6.05
C LYS A 192 -8.85 -7.80 -5.67
N PHE A 193 -8.07 -6.82 -5.22
CA PHE A 193 -8.57 -5.49 -4.91
C PHE A 193 -9.19 -4.85 -6.15
N ASN A 194 -8.47 -4.80 -7.27
CA ASN A 194 -8.95 -4.20 -8.52
C ASN A 194 -10.23 -4.87 -9.03
N GLN A 195 -10.35 -6.19 -8.90
CA GLN A 195 -11.58 -6.92 -9.24
C GLN A 195 -12.73 -6.57 -8.29
N SER A 196 -12.48 -6.49 -6.99
CA SER A 196 -13.49 -6.15 -6.01
C SER A 196 -13.96 -4.70 -6.17
N TRP A 197 -13.01 -3.78 -6.30
CA TRP A 197 -13.23 -2.36 -6.54
C TRP A 197 -13.97 -2.10 -7.84
N GLY A 198 -13.56 -2.78 -8.92
CA GLY A 198 -14.24 -2.87 -10.22
C GLY A 198 -15.74 -3.09 -10.07
N ARG A 199 -16.10 -4.21 -9.41
CA ARG A 199 -17.50 -4.62 -9.22
C ARG A 199 -18.26 -3.67 -8.31
N PHE A 200 -17.68 -3.26 -7.18
CA PHE A 200 -18.36 -2.39 -6.23
C PHE A 200 -18.66 -1.01 -6.83
N SER A 201 -17.68 -0.40 -7.50
CA SER A 201 -17.86 0.90 -8.14
C SER A 201 -18.90 0.85 -9.26
N GLU A 202 -18.87 -0.18 -10.11
CA GLU A 202 -19.86 -0.34 -11.19
C GLU A 202 -21.28 -0.58 -10.65
N GLU A 203 -21.42 -1.38 -9.59
CA GLU A 203 -22.71 -1.65 -8.93
C GLU A 203 -23.32 -0.39 -8.27
N VAL A 204 -22.48 0.54 -7.82
CA VAL A 204 -22.92 1.79 -7.19
C VAL A 204 -23.20 2.87 -8.23
N THR A 205 -22.29 3.07 -9.18
CA THR A 205 -22.29 4.21 -10.12
C THR A 205 -22.95 3.91 -11.46
N GLY A 206 -23.13 2.63 -11.79
CA GLY A 206 -23.57 2.18 -13.11
C GLY A 206 -22.53 2.38 -14.21
N GLN A 207 -21.28 2.72 -13.87
CA GLN A 207 -20.20 2.92 -14.82
C GLN A 207 -19.00 2.02 -14.49
N PRO A 208 -18.35 1.42 -15.51
CA PRO A 208 -17.10 0.72 -15.29
C PRO A 208 -16.01 1.71 -14.87
N LEU A 209 -15.14 1.28 -13.95
CA LEU A 209 -14.04 2.09 -13.43
C LEU A 209 -13.14 2.66 -14.54
N ASN A 210 -12.93 3.97 -14.51
CA ASN A 210 -12.05 4.65 -15.46
C ASN A 210 -10.59 4.32 -15.11
N LYS A 211 -9.90 3.61 -16.01
CA LYS A 211 -8.70 2.82 -15.67
C LYS A 211 -7.42 3.62 -15.35
N SER A 212 -7.37 4.94 -15.58
CA SER A 212 -6.07 5.61 -15.61
C SER A 212 -5.46 5.94 -14.24
N ASN A 213 -6.27 6.20 -13.19
CA ASN A 213 -5.74 6.66 -11.89
C ASN A 213 -6.32 5.90 -10.68
N SER A 214 -7.39 5.13 -10.85
CA SER A 214 -8.19 4.57 -9.74
C SER A 214 -7.83 3.11 -9.38
N ASN A 215 -6.69 2.60 -9.86
CA ASN A 215 -6.20 1.26 -9.56
C ASN A 215 -4.76 1.31 -9.02
N PRO A 216 -4.45 0.62 -7.92
CA PRO A 216 -3.06 0.37 -7.53
C PRO A 216 -2.29 -0.32 -8.65
N SER A 217 -1.11 0.19 -8.94
CA SER A 217 -0.12 -0.41 -9.83
C SER A 217 1.24 -0.44 -9.12
N LEU A 218 2.01 -1.51 -9.33
CA LEU A 218 3.41 -1.59 -8.95
C LEU A 218 4.24 -0.48 -9.63
#